data_AF-A0AAN1C5S8-F1
#
_entry.id   AF-A0AAN1C5S8-F1
#
_cell.length_a   1.000
_cell.length_b   1.000
_cell.length_c   1.000
_cell.angle_alpha   90.00
_cell.angle_beta   90.00
_cell.angle_gamma   90.00
#
_symmetry.space_group_name_H-M   'P 1'
#
loop_
_entity.id
_entity.type
_entity.pdbx_description
1 polymer ?
#
loop_
_entity_poly.entity_id
_entity_poly.type
_entity_poly.pdbx_seq_one_letter_code
_entity_poly.pdbx_strand_id
1 'polypeptide(L)'
;MKKAKILSVTVAALVMVAVAGILLIHNRWTDRVNPFVPEQTSYAKVPQGKQRYRNVELYTATQTKPTLVLKEMTGYDPDGKYVTVRHKGQYVKRVTYVSKETFAKRTQQ
;
A
#
# COMPACT_ATOMS: atom_id res chain seq x y z
N MET A 1 18.59 5.02 43.05
CA MET A 1 17.51 5.74 42.32
C MET A 1 17.96 6.37 41.01
N LYS A 2 19.02 7.19 40.94
CA LYS A 2 19.47 7.86 39.70
C LYS A 2 19.85 6.90 38.56
N LYS A 3 20.60 5.83 38.85
CA LYS A 3 21.01 4.81 37.86
C LYS A 3 19.82 4.06 37.24
N ALA A 4 18.82 3.71 38.05
CA ALA A 4 17.60 3.05 37.58
C ALA A 4 16.76 3.97 36.66
N LYS A 5 16.69 5.27 36.97
CA LYS A 5 16.04 6.27 36.11
C LYS A 5 16.77 6.47 34.78
N ILE A 6 18.11 6.48 34.79
CA ILE A 6 18.91 6.55 33.56
C ILE A 6 18.67 5.31 32.71
N LEU A 7 18.74 4.12 33.31
CA LEU A 7 18.48 2.86 32.61
C LEU A 7 17.07 2.83 31.99
N SER A 8 16.03 3.27 32.71
CA SER A 8 14.68 3.32 32.16
C SER A 8 14.54 4.27 30.97
N VAL A 9 15.18 5.44 31.02
CA VAL A 9 15.17 6.40 29.91
C VAL A 9 15.92 5.84 28.70
N THR A 10 17.08 5.20 28.92
CA THR A 10 17.84 4.57 27.84
C THR A 10 17.05 3.45 27.17
N VAL A 11 16.37 2.59 27.94
CA VAL A 11 15.51 1.53 27.40
C VAL A 11 14.35 2.13 26.60
N ALA A 12 13.67 3.16 27.13
CA ALA A 12 12.58 3.82 26.43
C ALA A 12 13.04 4.45 25.09
N ALA A 13 14.21 5.10 25.09
CA ALA A 13 14.80 5.66 23.86
C ALA A 13 15.12 4.56 22.83
N LEU A 14 15.71 3.44 23.26
CA LEU A 14 15.98 2.30 22.38
C LEU A 14 14.71 1.71 21.78
N VAL A 15 13.65 1.56 22.58
CA VAL A 15 12.35 1.10 22.08
C VAL A 15 11.79 2.08 21.06
N MET A 16 11.85 3.40 21.31
CA MET A 16 11.38 4.39 20.33
C MET A 16 12.16 4.32 19.01
N VAL A 17 13.49 4.17 19.06
CA VAL A 17 14.33 4.00 17.86
C VAL A 17 13.95 2.73 17.11
N ALA A 18 13.73 1.62 17.81
CA ALA A 18 13.31 0.36 17.19
C ALA A 18 11.93 0.49 16.52
N VAL A 19 10.97 1.12 17.18
CA VAL A 19 9.64 1.39 16.62
C VAL A 19 9.75 2.29 15.38
N ALA A 20 10.53 3.37 15.44
CA ALA A 20 10.77 4.24 14.30
C ALA A 20 11.41 3.49 13.12
N GLY A 21 12.39 2.62 13.40
CA GLY A 21 13.02 1.77 12.38
C GLY A 21 12.02 0.84 11.67
N ILE A 22 11.09 0.23 12.41
CA ILE A 22 10.04 -0.62 11.83
C ILE A 22 9.12 0.18 10.88
N LEU A 23 8.82 1.44 11.22
CA LEU A 23 7.99 2.32 10.39
C LEU A 23 8.66 2.70 9.06
N LEU A 24 9.98 2.61 8.94
CA LEU A 24 10.70 2.89 7.68
C LEU A 24 10.67 1.71 6.70
N ILE A 25 10.27 0.51 7.14
CA ILE A 25 10.21 -0.69 6.29
C ILE A 25 8.86 -0.69 5.56
N HIS A 26 8.84 -0.68 4.23
CA HIS A 26 7.60 -0.72 3.44
C HIS A 26 7.21 -2.13 2.99
N ASN A 27 6.19 -2.70 3.63
CA ASN A 27 5.57 -3.97 3.29
C ASN A 27 4.09 -4.02 3.75
N ARG A 28 3.36 -5.09 3.38
CA ARG A 28 1.92 -5.25 3.68
C ARG A 28 1.55 -5.16 5.18
N TRP A 29 2.48 -5.45 6.08
CA TRP A 29 2.24 -5.47 7.52
C TRP A 29 2.56 -4.12 8.15
N THR A 30 3.73 -3.58 7.84
CA THR A 30 4.19 -2.30 8.38
C THR A 30 3.38 -1.14 7.81
N ASP A 31 3.09 -1.11 6.51
CA ASP A 31 2.32 -0.03 5.89
C ASP A 31 0.86 0.01 6.37
N ARG A 32 0.32 -1.14 6.81
CA ARG A 32 -1.03 -1.23 7.38
C ARG A 32 -1.14 -0.35 8.64
N VAL A 33 -0.18 -0.48 9.54
CA VAL A 33 -0.20 0.19 10.86
C VAL A 33 0.59 1.50 10.89
N ASN A 34 1.41 1.78 9.88
CA ASN A 34 2.21 3.00 9.82
C ASN A 34 1.29 4.24 9.73
N PRO A 35 1.35 5.16 10.71
CA PRO A 35 0.52 6.38 10.69
C PRO A 35 0.99 7.41 9.65
N PHE A 36 2.25 7.31 9.19
CA PHE A 36 2.85 8.24 8.23
C PHE A 36 2.60 7.86 6.76
N VAL A 37 2.09 6.65 6.51
CA VAL A 37 1.70 6.23 5.16
C VAL A 37 0.20 6.53 4.99
N PRO A 38 -0.19 7.52 4.17
CA PRO A 38 -1.60 7.84 3.98
C PRO A 38 -2.29 6.72 3.20
N GLU A 39 -3.59 6.60 3.44
CA GLU A 39 -4.45 5.75 2.62
C GLU A 39 -4.81 6.47 1.32
N GLN A 40 -4.69 5.76 0.20
CA GLN A 40 -4.90 6.29 -1.14
C GLN A 40 -5.78 5.35 -1.95
N THR A 41 -6.42 5.89 -2.98
CA THR A 41 -7.13 5.11 -4.00
C THR A 41 -6.42 5.29 -5.33
N SER A 42 -5.95 4.18 -5.88
CA SER A 42 -5.24 4.12 -7.16
C SER A 42 -5.94 3.16 -8.11
N TYR A 43 -5.54 3.17 -9.36
CA TYR A 43 -6.11 2.38 -10.45
C TYR A 43 -5.05 1.44 -11.00
N ALA A 44 -5.43 0.23 -11.41
CA ALA A 44 -4.50 -0.71 -12.03
C ALA A 44 -5.16 -1.53 -13.12
N LYS A 45 -4.32 -2.05 -14.04
CA LYS A 45 -4.71 -3.08 -15.01
C LYS A 45 -4.20 -4.43 -14.50
N VAL A 46 -5.06 -5.44 -14.56
CA VAL A 46 -4.75 -6.81 -14.11
C VAL A 46 -5.10 -7.85 -15.18
N PRO A 47 -4.39 -8.99 -15.23
CA PRO A 47 -4.74 -10.09 -16.13
C PRO A 47 -6.06 -10.75 -15.70
N GLN A 48 -6.89 -11.11 -16.68
CA GLN A 48 -8.13 -11.87 -16.47
C GLN A 48 -7.84 -13.30 -15.99
N GLY A 49 -8.84 -13.93 -15.35
CA GLY A 49 -8.79 -15.33 -14.94
C GLY A 49 -7.73 -15.66 -13.87
N LYS A 50 -7.07 -14.66 -13.28
CA LYS A 50 -6.10 -14.84 -12.19
C LYS A 50 -6.64 -14.27 -10.88
N GLN A 51 -6.24 -14.90 -9.78
CA GLN A 51 -6.61 -14.47 -8.41
C GLN A 51 -5.50 -13.75 -7.66
N ARG A 52 -4.25 -13.98 -8.08
CA ARG A 52 -3.04 -13.42 -7.47
C ARG A 52 -2.27 -12.65 -8.53
N TYR A 53 -1.91 -11.43 -8.19
CA TYR A 53 -1.20 -10.51 -9.07
C TYR A 53 0.10 -10.08 -8.40
N ARG A 54 1.17 -10.00 -9.18
CA ARG A 54 2.49 -9.55 -8.73
C ARG A 54 2.94 -8.37 -9.57
N ASN A 55 3.75 -7.49 -8.98
CA ASN A 55 4.28 -6.29 -9.64
C ASN A 55 3.17 -5.45 -10.30
N VAL A 56 2.13 -5.15 -9.53
CA VAL A 56 0.97 -4.42 -10.04
C VAL A 56 1.26 -2.93 -10.02
N GLU A 57 1.30 -2.34 -11.21
CA GLU A 57 1.44 -0.90 -11.40
C GLU A 57 0.17 -0.16 -10.98
N LEU A 58 0.33 0.77 -10.04
CA LEU A 58 -0.73 1.65 -9.56
C LEU A 58 -0.59 3.04 -10.17
N TYR A 59 -1.68 3.51 -10.74
CA TYR A 59 -1.84 4.84 -11.32
C TYR A 59 -2.74 5.68 -10.40
N THR A 60 -2.29 6.86 -10.00
CA THR A 60 -3.20 7.85 -9.37
C THR A 60 -3.99 8.59 -10.44
N ALA A 61 -5.06 9.27 -10.02
CA ALA A 61 -5.88 10.04 -10.95
C ALA A 61 -5.00 11.05 -11.72
N THR A 62 -5.29 11.22 -13.02
CA THR A 62 -4.60 12.16 -13.93
C THR A 62 -3.11 11.92 -14.15
N GLN A 63 -2.54 10.79 -13.71
CA GLN A 63 -1.15 10.44 -13.98
C GLN A 63 -1.04 9.34 -15.04
N THR A 64 -0.17 9.56 -16.02
CA THR A 64 0.14 8.59 -17.09
C THR A 64 1.22 7.58 -16.70
N LYS A 65 1.98 7.87 -15.64
CA LYS A 65 3.04 6.99 -15.12
C LYS A 65 2.60 6.34 -13.80
N PRO A 66 3.03 5.10 -13.50
CA PRO A 66 2.72 4.46 -12.25
C PRO A 66 3.39 5.18 -11.08
N THR A 67 2.61 5.49 -10.06
CA THR A 67 3.08 6.16 -8.83
C THR A 67 3.72 5.15 -7.87
N LEU A 68 3.27 3.89 -7.92
CA LEU A 68 3.75 2.82 -7.06
C LEU A 68 3.62 1.47 -7.77
N VAL A 69 4.52 0.54 -7.48
CA VAL A 69 4.37 -0.88 -7.84
C VAL A 69 4.07 -1.68 -6.58
N LEU A 70 2.90 -2.32 -6.53
CA LEU A 70 2.58 -3.29 -5.48
C LEU A 70 3.31 -4.60 -5.76
N LYS A 71 4.00 -5.12 -4.75
CA LYS A 71 4.67 -6.42 -4.83
C LYS A 71 3.66 -7.55 -5.09
N GLU A 72 2.53 -7.52 -4.39
CA GLU A 72 1.48 -8.52 -4.51
C GLU A 72 0.11 -7.93 -4.17
N MET A 73 -0.93 -8.36 -4.89
CA MET A 73 -2.31 -8.22 -4.43
C MET A 73 -3.17 -9.41 -4.88
N THR A 74 -4.34 -9.54 -4.27
CA THR A 74 -5.34 -10.54 -4.61
C THR A 74 -6.66 -9.89 -4.97
N GLY A 75 -7.42 -10.55 -5.83
CA GLY A 75 -8.76 -10.14 -6.26
C GLY A 75 -9.27 -11.15 -7.28
N TYR A 76 -10.57 -11.24 -7.49
CA TYR A 76 -11.08 -12.09 -8.55
C TYR A 76 -12.35 -11.53 -9.18
N ASP A 77 -12.29 -11.40 -10.50
CA ASP A 77 -13.39 -11.20 -11.43
C ASP A 77 -12.98 -11.93 -12.71
N PRO A 78 -13.80 -12.85 -13.26
CA PRO A 78 -13.43 -13.64 -14.43
C PRO A 78 -13.09 -12.76 -15.64
N ASP A 79 -13.83 -11.65 -15.81
CA ASP A 79 -13.73 -10.76 -16.97
C ASP A 79 -13.06 -9.42 -16.63
N GLY A 80 -12.91 -9.11 -15.34
CA GLY A 80 -12.36 -7.87 -14.84
C GLY A 80 -10.90 -7.64 -15.20
N LYS A 81 -10.63 -6.54 -15.93
CA LYS A 81 -9.28 -6.09 -16.31
C LYS A 81 -8.80 -4.84 -15.57
N TYR A 82 -9.74 -4.04 -15.08
CA TYR A 82 -9.44 -2.75 -14.47
C TYR A 82 -9.94 -2.75 -13.04
N VAL A 83 -9.10 -2.27 -12.14
CA VAL A 83 -9.41 -2.23 -10.72
C VAL A 83 -9.11 -0.87 -10.12
N THR A 84 -9.93 -0.50 -9.14
CA THR A 84 -9.59 0.48 -8.12
C THR A 84 -9.03 -0.26 -6.92
N VAL A 85 -7.93 0.25 -6.39
CA VAL A 85 -7.20 -0.32 -5.27
C VAL A 85 -7.14 0.72 -4.18
N ARG A 86 -7.75 0.44 -3.03
CA ARG A 86 -7.62 1.24 -1.81
C ARG A 86 -6.46 0.64 -1.00
N HIS A 87 -5.40 1.42 -0.79
CA HIS A 87 -4.15 0.91 -0.22
C HIS A 87 -3.44 1.92 0.68
N LYS A 88 -2.55 1.44 1.53
CA LYS A 88 -1.53 2.21 2.25
C LYS A 88 -0.18 1.64 1.85
N GLY A 89 0.62 2.35 1.07
CA GLY A 89 1.88 1.80 0.55
C GLY A 89 1.65 0.43 -0.13
N GLN A 90 2.31 -0.61 0.37
CA GLN A 90 2.19 -2.01 -0.08
C GLN A 90 1.00 -2.77 0.54
N TYR A 91 0.30 -2.21 1.53
CA TYR A 91 -0.88 -2.82 2.12
C TYR A 91 -2.13 -2.54 1.29
N VAL A 92 -2.74 -3.57 0.73
CA VAL A 92 -4.03 -3.48 0.03
C VAL A 92 -5.18 -3.70 1.01
N LYS A 93 -6.06 -2.72 1.11
CA LYS A 93 -7.27 -2.76 1.96
C LYS A 93 -8.49 -3.27 1.19
N ARG A 94 -8.63 -2.87 -0.07
CA ARG A 94 -9.75 -3.28 -0.94
C ARG A 94 -9.37 -3.20 -2.40
N VAL A 95 -9.85 -4.16 -3.18
CA VAL A 95 -9.83 -4.16 -4.64
C VAL A 95 -11.26 -4.17 -5.13
N THR A 96 -11.60 -3.28 -6.06
CA THR A 96 -12.92 -3.21 -6.69
C THR A 96 -12.74 -3.13 -8.20
N TYR A 97 -13.34 -4.07 -8.93
CA TYR A 97 -13.31 -4.06 -10.40
C TYR A 97 -14.18 -2.94 -10.95
N VAL A 98 -13.72 -2.31 -12.02
CA VAL A 98 -14.39 -1.16 -12.66
C VAL A 98 -14.40 -1.34 -14.18
N SER A 99 -15.30 -0.63 -14.86
CA SER A 99 -15.35 -0.62 -16.32
C SER A 99 -14.11 0.08 -16.92
N LYS A 100 -13.81 -0.24 -18.19
CA LYS A 100 -12.77 0.45 -18.97
C LYS A 100 -13.01 1.97 -19.02
N GLU A 101 -14.25 2.38 -19.19
CA GLU A 101 -14.65 3.80 -19.23
C GLU A 101 -14.34 4.51 -17.92
N THR A 102 -14.65 3.86 -16.79
CA THR A 102 -14.35 4.40 -15.46
C THR A 102 -12.85 4.54 -15.25
N PHE A 103 -12.07 3.53 -15.68
CA PHE A 103 -10.60 3.57 -15.62
C PHE A 103 -10.06 4.72 -16.48
N ALA A 104 -10.43 4.77 -17.76
CA ALA A 104 -9.98 5.79 -18.72
C ALA A 104 -10.28 7.22 -18.25
N LYS A 105 -11.51 7.46 -17.78
CA LYS A 105 -11.93 8.77 -17.25
C LYS A 105 -11.07 9.23 -16.06
N ARG A 106 -10.55 8.30 -15.26
CA ARG A 106 -9.80 8.60 -14.03
C ARG A 106 -8.29 8.68 -14.25
N THR A 107 -7.75 7.83 -15.12
CA THR A 107 -6.30 7.79 -15.40
C THR A 107 -5.87 8.62 -16.60
N GLN A 108 -6.83 9.20 -17.35
CA GLN A 108 -6.57 9.91 -18.62
C GLN A 108 -5.82 9.01 -19.63
N GLN A 109 -6.14 7.70 -19.63
CA GLN A 109 -5.60 6.69 -20.55
C GLN A 109 -6.68 6.14 -21.47
#